data_AF-A0A3N2FWE5-F1
#
_entry.id   AF-A0A3N2FWE5-F1
#
_cell.length_a   1.000
_cell.length_b   1.000
_cell.length_c   1.000
_cell.angle_alpha   90.00
_cell.angle_beta   90.00
_cell.angle_gamma   90.00
#
_symmetry.space_group_name_H-M   'P 1'
#
loop_
_entity.id
_entity.type
_entity.pdbx_description
1 polymer ?
#
loop_
_entity_poly.entity_id
_entity_poly.type
_entity_poly.pdbx_seq_one_letter_code
_entity_poly.pdbx_strand_id
1 'polypeptide(L)'
;MSLLFNRTRELRWTPDERKALAEAVAEDRAQLWRSVGDLDRTVVVSTEDPGVRGGARWPTDHRAFLRVERGPSVVLATDGLSDPFDRLARPGTGLGLELCLETSALRGIPAADLWNHWQFRVLYEAARLAALQGVCCRTGVDTATLPGAAAPAAWADERGSVGVLLGLRGGGLPERLELATGDVELVSVTPLWPEEYAWASVDTTAREEIASRLRALPHDELVHTARPRVV
;
A
#
# COMPACT_ATOMS: atom_id res chain seq x y z
N MET A 1 54.16 -5.81 19.52
CA MET A 1 53.28 -6.25 18.43
C MET A 1 51.91 -6.58 19.02
N SER A 2 50.97 -5.64 19.00
CA SER A 2 49.60 -5.87 19.47
C SER A 2 48.71 -6.09 18.24
N LEU A 3 48.29 -7.34 18.03
CA LEU A 3 47.32 -7.70 17.00
C LEU A 3 45.93 -7.35 17.52
N LEU A 4 45.44 -6.18 17.11
CA LEU A 4 44.05 -5.78 17.25
C LEU A 4 43.18 -6.76 16.44
N PHE A 5 42.47 -7.64 17.14
CA PHE A 5 41.36 -8.40 16.58
C PHE A 5 40.24 -7.45 16.17
N ASN A 6 40.25 -7.03 14.90
CA ASN A 6 39.10 -6.39 14.29
C ASN A 6 38.06 -7.47 13.95
N ARG A 7 37.37 -7.99 14.98
CA ARG A 7 36.17 -8.81 14.77
C ARG A 7 35.01 -7.85 14.57
N THR A 8 34.72 -7.49 13.32
CA THR A 8 33.37 -7.09 12.91
C THR A 8 32.48 -8.30 13.17
N ARG A 9 31.93 -8.36 14.38
CA ARG A 9 30.94 -9.36 14.76
C ARG A 9 29.71 -9.01 13.92
N GLU A 10 29.51 -9.71 12.81
CA GLU A 10 28.21 -9.73 12.14
C GLU A 10 27.18 -10.00 13.23
N LEU A 11 26.37 -9.01 13.56
CA LEU A 11 25.28 -9.18 14.52
C LEU A 11 24.32 -10.19 13.91
N ARG A 12 24.47 -11.46 14.30
CA ARG A 12 23.53 -12.52 13.96
C ARG A 12 22.36 -12.38 14.91
N TRP A 13 21.26 -11.83 14.40
CA TRP A 13 19.98 -11.78 15.09
C TRP A 13 19.45 -13.19 15.31
N THR A 14 19.10 -13.52 16.55
CA THR A 14 18.40 -14.75 16.90
C THR A 14 16.97 -14.75 16.33
N PRO A 15 16.33 -15.91 16.17
CA PRO A 15 14.92 -15.97 15.76
C PRO A 15 13.99 -15.16 16.66
N ASP A 16 14.26 -15.14 17.97
CA ASP A 16 13.45 -14.40 18.95
C ASP A 16 13.64 -12.88 18.81
N GLU A 17 14.88 -12.41 18.62
CA GLU A 17 15.14 -10.98 18.37
C GLU A 17 14.52 -10.52 17.04
N ARG A 18 14.54 -11.39 16.01
CA ARG A 18 13.87 -11.10 14.73
C ARG A 18 12.36 -10.99 14.91
N LYS A 19 11.77 -11.94 15.64
CA LYS A 19 10.34 -11.91 15.94
C LYS A 19 9.95 -10.67 16.73
N ALA A 20 10.69 -10.34 17.79
CA ALA A 20 10.44 -9.18 18.63
C ALA A 20 10.52 -7.86 17.84
N LEU A 21 11.51 -7.70 16.94
CA LEU A 21 11.59 -6.51 16.10
C LEU A 21 10.44 -6.43 15.08
N ALA A 22 10.06 -7.56 14.48
CA ALA A 22 8.91 -7.59 13.56
C ALA A 22 7.59 -7.24 14.27
N GLU A 23 7.39 -7.73 15.50
CA GLU A 23 6.23 -7.38 16.33
C GLU A 23 6.23 -5.89 16.74
N ALA A 24 7.40 -5.32 17.08
CA ALA A 24 7.52 -3.90 17.36
C ALA A 24 7.14 -3.04 16.15
N VAL A 25 7.68 -3.36 14.98
CA VAL A 25 7.36 -2.65 13.72
C VAL A 25 5.87 -2.78 13.36
N ALA A 26 5.27 -3.96 13.54
CA ALA A 26 3.83 -4.14 13.32
C ALA A 26 2.97 -3.34 14.30
N GLU A 27 3.40 -3.15 15.54
CA GLU A 27 2.70 -2.32 16.51
C GLU A 27 2.86 -0.82 16.23
N ASP A 28 4.03 -0.37 15.77
CA ASP A 28 4.24 1.01 15.32
C ASP A 28 3.26 1.36 14.18
N ARG A 29 3.12 0.47 13.19
CA ARG A 29 2.11 0.61 12.13
C ARG A 29 0.69 0.67 12.68
N ALA A 30 0.34 -0.25 13.58
CA ALA A 30 -0.99 -0.29 14.18
C ALA A 30 -1.30 0.97 14.99
N GLN A 31 -0.32 1.53 15.72
CA GLN A 31 -0.48 2.78 16.45
C GLN A 31 -0.79 3.95 15.52
N LEU A 32 -0.09 4.05 14.38
CA LEU A 32 -0.41 5.05 13.36
C LEU A 32 -1.83 4.88 12.83
N TRP A 33 -2.24 3.67 12.49
CA TRP A 33 -3.59 3.42 12.00
C TRP A 33 -4.69 3.72 13.02
N ARG A 34 -4.44 3.46 14.32
CA ARG A 34 -5.36 3.89 15.40
C ARG A 34 -5.46 5.41 15.55
N SER A 35 -4.45 6.17 15.11
CA SER A 35 -4.55 7.64 15.09
C SER A 35 -5.41 8.16 13.95
N VAL A 36 -5.59 7.37 12.88
CA VAL A 36 -6.42 7.70 11.71
C VAL A 36 -7.90 7.40 11.95
N GLY A 37 -8.21 6.32 12.69
CA GLY A 37 -9.57 5.89 12.98
C GLY A 37 -9.62 4.62 13.83
N ASP A 38 -10.76 3.94 13.83
CA ASP A 38 -10.95 2.70 14.59
C ASP A 38 -10.40 1.49 13.80
N LEU A 39 -9.31 0.92 14.30
CA LEU A 39 -8.54 -0.14 13.63
C LEU A 39 -9.19 -1.52 13.86
N ASP A 40 -9.67 -2.13 12.78
CA ASP A 40 -10.03 -3.54 12.73
C ASP A 40 -8.80 -4.37 12.31
N ARG A 41 -8.27 -5.15 13.25
CA ARG A 41 -7.13 -6.07 13.01
C ARG A 41 -7.56 -7.39 12.37
N THR A 42 -8.81 -7.54 11.93
CA THR A 42 -9.23 -8.70 11.15
C THR A 42 -8.47 -8.72 9.83
N VAL A 43 -7.44 -9.55 9.76
CA VAL A 43 -6.58 -9.67 8.59
C VAL A 43 -7.40 -10.17 7.40
N VAL A 44 -7.45 -9.38 6.34
CA VAL A 44 -7.99 -9.83 5.06
C VAL A 44 -6.91 -10.68 4.39
N VAL A 45 -6.93 -11.98 4.65
CA VAL A 45 -6.01 -12.91 4.01
C VAL A 45 -6.54 -13.20 2.60
N SER A 46 -5.71 -12.97 1.59
CA SER A 46 -5.98 -13.47 0.24
C SER A 46 -6.27 -14.96 0.30
N THR A 47 -7.43 -15.39 -0.19
CA THR A 47 -7.79 -16.81 -0.28
C THR A 47 -7.03 -17.55 -1.38
N GLU A 48 -6.16 -16.85 -2.14
CA GLU A 48 -5.40 -17.44 -3.23
C GLU A 48 -4.06 -18.02 -2.75
N ASP A 49 -3.84 -19.29 -3.09
CA ASP A 49 -2.63 -20.06 -2.82
C ASP A 49 -1.39 -19.36 -3.43
N PRO A 50 -0.31 -19.10 -2.64
CA PRO A 50 0.92 -18.45 -3.10
C PRO A 50 1.54 -19.04 -4.38
N GLY A 51 1.24 -20.30 -4.71
CA GLY A 51 1.80 -21.03 -5.85
C GLY A 51 1.19 -20.72 -7.22
N VAL A 52 -0.03 -20.16 -7.31
CA VAL A 52 -0.78 -20.12 -8.59
C VAL A 52 -0.43 -18.93 -9.48
N ARG A 53 0.02 -17.81 -8.91
CA ARG A 53 0.36 -16.58 -9.67
C ARG A 53 1.82 -16.13 -9.51
N GLY A 54 2.75 -17.06 -9.28
CA GLY A 54 4.19 -16.73 -9.12
C GLY A 54 4.43 -15.70 -8.02
N GLY A 55 3.86 -15.94 -6.84
CA GLY A 55 3.57 -14.95 -5.79
C GLY A 55 4.68 -13.93 -5.53
N ALA A 56 4.32 -12.66 -5.64
CA ALA A 56 5.18 -11.56 -5.23
C ALA A 56 5.55 -11.74 -3.76
N ARG A 57 6.83 -11.87 -3.47
CA ARG A 57 7.30 -12.15 -2.11
C ARG A 57 7.49 -10.82 -1.38
N TRP A 58 6.61 -10.58 -0.41
CA TRP A 58 6.80 -9.51 0.58
C TRP A 58 8.09 -9.77 1.38
N PRO A 59 8.63 -8.77 2.12
CA PRO A 59 9.85 -8.95 2.90
C PRO A 59 9.80 -10.21 3.79
N THR A 60 8.65 -10.43 4.44
CA THR A 60 8.33 -11.60 5.26
C THR A 60 7.11 -12.35 4.70
N ASP A 61 6.68 -13.40 5.40
CA ASP A 61 5.42 -14.10 5.10
C ASP A 61 4.19 -13.37 5.69
N HIS A 62 4.40 -12.24 6.39
CA HIS A 62 3.33 -11.37 6.85
C HIS A 62 2.78 -10.58 5.64
N ARG A 63 1.64 -11.06 5.12
CA ARG A 63 0.93 -10.45 3.99
C ARG A 63 -0.47 -10.10 4.44
N ALA A 64 -0.56 -9.07 5.27
CA ALA A 64 -1.82 -8.63 5.83
C ALA A 64 -2.31 -7.36 5.15
N PHE A 65 -3.63 -7.18 5.25
CA PHE A 65 -4.28 -5.92 4.97
C PHE A 65 -5.09 -5.53 6.20
N LEU A 66 -4.94 -4.28 6.61
CA LEU A 66 -5.64 -3.69 7.73
C LEU A 66 -6.83 -2.87 7.23
N ARG A 67 -7.84 -2.79 8.08
CA ARG A 67 -9.01 -1.95 7.87
C ARG A 67 -9.09 -0.93 9.01
N VAL A 68 -9.31 0.33 8.65
CA VAL A 68 -9.54 1.41 9.61
C VAL A 68 -10.87 2.05 9.28
N GLU A 69 -11.79 2.01 10.24
CA GLU A 69 -13.07 2.72 10.15
C GLU A 69 -12.83 4.22 10.40
N ARG A 70 -13.25 5.05 9.44
CA ARG A 70 -12.95 6.48 9.43
C ARG A 70 -14.19 7.31 9.06
N GLY A 71 -15.06 7.53 10.05
CA GLY A 71 -16.31 8.26 9.82
C GLY A 71 -17.21 7.56 8.79
N PRO A 72 -17.55 8.21 7.65
CA PRO A 72 -18.37 7.60 6.61
C PRO A 72 -17.58 6.66 5.67
N SER A 73 -16.25 6.60 5.78
CA SER A 73 -15.37 5.83 4.91
C SER A 73 -14.65 4.71 5.66
N VAL A 74 -13.94 3.88 4.90
CA VAL A 74 -12.92 2.96 5.41
C VAL A 74 -11.60 3.22 4.71
N VAL A 75 -10.51 3.13 5.46
CA VAL A 75 -9.16 3.03 4.91
C VAL A 75 -8.77 1.56 4.90
N LEU A 76 -8.32 1.08 3.75
CA LEU A 76 -7.64 -0.20 3.62
C LEU A 76 -6.16 0.05 3.45
N ALA A 77 -5.32 -0.70 4.15
CA ALA A 77 -3.88 -0.53 4.11
C ALA A 77 -3.16 -1.86 4.05
N THR A 78 -1.96 -1.89 3.45
CA THR A 78 -1.05 -3.02 3.59
C THR A 78 -0.43 -3.04 4.97
N ASP A 79 -0.08 -4.23 5.43
CA ASP A 79 0.62 -4.46 6.71
C ASP A 79 1.65 -5.56 6.52
N GLY A 80 2.89 -5.14 6.23
CA GLY A 80 4.01 -6.06 6.02
C GLY A 80 4.95 -5.67 4.88
N LEU A 81 4.61 -4.69 4.02
CA LEU A 81 5.54 -4.22 2.98
C LEU A 81 6.78 -3.55 3.58
N SER A 82 6.63 -2.96 4.76
CA SER A 82 7.71 -2.35 5.54
C SER A 82 8.37 -3.28 6.55
N ASP A 83 8.07 -4.58 6.52
CA ASP A 83 8.61 -5.50 7.53
C ASP A 83 10.14 -5.54 7.54
N PRO A 84 10.75 -5.63 8.74
CA PRO A 84 12.14 -5.23 8.92
C PRO A 84 13.15 -6.22 8.36
N PHE A 85 12.75 -7.47 8.14
CA PHE A 85 13.61 -8.52 7.63
C PHE A 85 13.17 -8.90 6.21
N ASP A 86 13.74 -8.21 5.23
CA ASP A 86 13.82 -8.75 3.88
C ASP A 86 14.87 -9.89 3.84
N ARG A 87 15.18 -10.44 2.66
CA ARG A 87 16.19 -11.52 2.54
C ARG A 87 17.61 -11.11 2.98
N LEU A 88 17.84 -9.88 3.44
CA LEU A 88 19.13 -9.40 3.91
C LEU A 88 19.46 -9.89 5.33
N ALA A 89 20.76 -9.86 5.63
CA ALA A 89 21.29 -10.26 6.93
C ALA A 89 21.05 -9.22 8.04
N ARG A 90 20.63 -7.99 7.71
CA ARG A 90 20.42 -6.87 8.64
C ARG A 90 18.99 -6.33 8.52
N PRO A 91 18.39 -5.88 9.64
CA PRO A 91 17.09 -5.26 9.58
C PRO A 91 17.15 -3.93 8.82
N GLY A 92 16.08 -3.62 8.11
CA GLY A 92 15.84 -2.35 7.42
C GLY A 92 14.36 -2.00 7.47
N THR A 93 13.89 -1.20 6.52
CA THR A 93 12.48 -0.75 6.45
C THR A 93 11.64 -1.55 5.45
N GLY A 94 12.03 -2.80 5.16
CA GLY A 94 11.43 -3.59 4.07
C GLY A 94 11.52 -2.87 2.73
N LEU A 95 10.38 -2.69 2.04
CA LEU A 95 10.30 -1.90 0.80
C LEU A 95 10.40 -0.38 1.03
N GLY A 96 10.32 0.07 2.28
CA GLY A 96 10.36 1.48 2.67
C GLY A 96 9.02 2.21 2.47
N LEU A 97 7.92 1.47 2.34
CA LEU A 97 6.57 2.02 2.17
C LEU A 97 5.49 1.10 2.74
N GLU A 98 4.32 1.67 2.99
CA GLU A 98 3.03 0.97 3.04
C GLU A 98 2.08 1.63 2.03
N LEU A 99 1.14 0.85 1.49
CA LEU A 99 0.11 1.32 0.57
C LEU A 99 -1.22 1.46 1.28
N CYS A 100 -2.03 2.44 0.91
CA CYS A 100 -3.41 2.53 1.39
C CYS A 100 -4.37 3.07 0.34
N LEU A 101 -5.65 2.89 0.56
CA LEU A 101 -6.71 3.60 -0.13
C LEU A 101 -7.87 3.87 0.81
N GLU A 102 -8.68 4.88 0.50
CA GLU A 102 -9.84 5.25 1.28
C GLU A 102 -11.11 5.23 0.41
N THR A 103 -12.21 4.69 0.94
CA THR A 103 -13.46 4.58 0.19
C THR A 103 -14.67 4.49 1.11
N SER A 104 -15.76 5.17 0.74
CA SER A 104 -17.10 4.97 1.33
C SER A 104 -17.75 3.66 0.87
N ALA A 105 -17.37 3.14 -0.31
CA ALA A 105 -18.03 2.00 -0.98
C ALA A 105 -17.93 0.67 -0.21
N LEU A 106 -16.97 0.56 0.71
CA LEU A 106 -16.71 -0.65 1.49
C LEU A 106 -17.16 -0.53 2.95
N ARG A 107 -17.78 0.61 3.33
CA ARG A 107 -18.32 0.78 4.68
C ARG A 107 -19.39 -0.28 4.95
N GLY A 108 -19.29 -0.93 6.09
CA GLY A 108 -20.21 -2.00 6.50
C GLY A 108 -20.04 -3.35 5.78
N ILE A 109 -19.20 -3.45 4.75
CA ILE A 109 -18.88 -4.73 4.11
C ILE A 109 -18.02 -5.58 5.08
N PRO A 110 -18.35 -6.85 5.37
CA PRO A 110 -17.52 -7.71 6.21
C PRO A 110 -16.12 -7.96 5.63
N ALA A 111 -15.11 -8.14 6.50
CA ALA A 111 -13.73 -8.39 6.07
C ALA A 111 -13.60 -9.62 5.13
N ALA A 112 -14.38 -10.68 5.38
CA ALA A 112 -14.42 -11.89 4.56
C ALA A 112 -14.93 -11.65 3.13
N ASP A 113 -15.72 -10.59 2.92
CA ASP A 113 -16.32 -10.27 1.62
C ASP A 113 -15.48 -9.28 0.81
N LEU A 114 -14.47 -8.63 1.41
CA LEU A 114 -13.66 -7.59 0.76
C LEU A 114 -13.02 -8.06 -0.55
N TRP A 115 -12.62 -9.34 -0.65
CA TRP A 115 -12.07 -9.92 -1.87
C TRP A 115 -13.03 -9.84 -3.08
N ASN A 116 -14.34 -9.76 -2.85
CA ASN A 116 -15.34 -9.65 -3.91
C ASN A 116 -15.46 -8.22 -4.48
N HIS A 117 -14.75 -7.25 -3.88
CA HIS A 117 -14.81 -5.85 -4.27
C HIS A 117 -13.52 -5.42 -4.98
N TRP A 118 -13.68 -4.74 -6.12
CA TRP A 118 -12.57 -4.32 -6.96
C TRP A 118 -11.65 -3.31 -6.26
N GLN A 119 -12.18 -2.50 -5.34
CA GLN A 119 -11.39 -1.56 -4.54
C GLN A 119 -10.31 -2.30 -3.73
N PHE A 120 -10.67 -3.38 -3.04
CA PHE A 120 -9.69 -4.20 -2.33
C PHE A 120 -8.68 -4.83 -3.30
N ARG A 121 -9.15 -5.33 -4.44
CA ARG A 121 -8.27 -5.93 -5.46
C ARG A 121 -7.29 -4.92 -6.08
N VAL A 122 -7.67 -3.65 -6.22
CA VAL A 122 -6.76 -2.56 -6.61
C VAL A 122 -5.62 -2.44 -5.61
N LEU A 123 -5.90 -2.38 -4.30
CA LEU A 123 -4.86 -2.33 -3.28
C LEU A 123 -3.97 -3.59 -3.29
N TYR A 124 -4.59 -4.76 -3.43
CA TYR A 124 -3.88 -6.04 -3.50
C TYR A 124 -2.91 -6.11 -4.68
N GLU A 125 -3.36 -5.75 -5.89
CA GLU A 125 -2.53 -5.76 -7.09
C GLU A 125 -1.45 -4.67 -7.03
N ALA A 126 -1.73 -3.51 -6.41
CA ALA A 126 -0.71 -2.50 -6.14
C ALA A 126 0.38 -3.02 -5.18
N ALA A 127 0.01 -3.75 -4.13
CA ALA A 127 0.95 -4.36 -3.20
C ALA A 127 1.78 -5.46 -3.88
N ARG A 128 1.15 -6.24 -4.76
CA ARG A 128 1.84 -7.23 -5.60
C ARG A 128 2.84 -6.57 -6.54
N LEU A 129 2.47 -5.46 -7.18
CA LEU A 129 3.36 -4.68 -8.05
C LEU A 129 4.57 -4.15 -7.25
N ALA A 130 4.33 -3.58 -6.06
CA ALA A 130 5.39 -3.10 -5.17
C ALA A 130 6.37 -4.22 -4.81
N ALA A 131 5.87 -5.41 -4.47
CA ALA A 131 6.72 -6.55 -4.14
C ALA A 131 7.45 -7.18 -5.34
N LEU A 132 6.95 -7.04 -6.57
CA LEU A 132 7.60 -7.58 -7.78
C LEU A 132 8.64 -6.63 -8.38
N GLN A 133 8.32 -5.35 -8.44
CA GLN A 133 9.07 -4.38 -9.25
C GLN A 133 9.65 -3.22 -8.42
N GLY A 134 9.22 -3.08 -7.17
CA GLY A 134 9.34 -1.81 -6.45
C GLY A 134 8.33 -0.81 -7.02
N VAL A 135 7.52 -0.19 -6.17
CA VAL A 135 6.68 0.95 -6.58
C VAL A 135 7.48 2.24 -6.34
N CYS A 136 7.56 3.09 -7.36
CA CYS A 136 8.48 4.23 -7.45
C CYS A 136 7.81 5.57 -7.12
N CYS A 137 7.10 5.69 -6.00
CA CYS A 137 6.63 6.99 -5.51
C CYS A 137 6.89 7.14 -4.01
N ARG A 138 8.17 7.23 -3.64
CA ARG A 138 8.54 7.62 -2.27
C ARG A 138 8.29 9.11 -2.03
N THR A 139 8.29 9.91 -3.09
CA THR A 139 8.03 11.36 -3.00
C THR A 139 7.22 11.81 -4.22
N GLY A 140 6.19 12.63 -4.00
CA GLY A 140 5.34 13.16 -5.06
C GLY A 140 4.30 12.14 -5.56
N VAL A 141 3.88 12.28 -6.81
CA VAL A 141 2.90 11.41 -7.46
C VAL A 141 3.48 10.63 -8.64
N ASP A 142 3.04 9.39 -8.81
CA ASP A 142 3.39 8.54 -9.96
C ASP A 142 2.17 7.76 -10.48
N THR A 143 2.31 7.08 -11.61
CA THR A 143 1.25 6.30 -12.27
C THR A 143 1.66 4.85 -12.47
N ALA A 144 0.71 3.92 -12.34
CA ALA A 144 0.93 2.51 -12.66
C ALA A 144 -0.31 1.86 -13.29
N THR A 145 -0.12 0.72 -13.95
CA THR A 145 -1.22 -0.14 -14.42
C THR A 145 -1.29 -1.41 -13.58
N LEU A 146 -2.50 -1.78 -13.16
CA LEU A 146 -2.77 -2.93 -12.31
C LEU A 146 -3.66 -3.94 -13.07
N PRO A 147 -3.11 -5.05 -13.57
CA PRO A 147 -3.92 -6.13 -14.10
C PRO A 147 -4.64 -6.87 -12.97
N GLY A 148 -5.79 -7.50 -13.25
CA GLY A 148 -6.43 -8.43 -12.32
C GLY A 148 -7.28 -7.79 -11.21
N ALA A 149 -7.40 -6.46 -11.16
CA ALA A 149 -8.23 -5.76 -10.18
C ALA A 149 -9.74 -6.02 -10.34
N ALA A 150 -10.18 -6.55 -11.48
CA ALA A 150 -11.60 -6.83 -11.80
C ALA A 150 -12.53 -5.62 -11.57
N ALA A 151 -12.03 -4.42 -11.89
CA ALA A 151 -12.84 -3.21 -11.87
C ALA A 151 -13.94 -3.24 -12.95
N PRO A 152 -15.00 -2.42 -12.81
CA PRO A 152 -15.98 -2.26 -13.88
C PRO A 152 -15.32 -1.89 -15.21
N ALA A 153 -15.88 -2.35 -16.33
CA ALA A 153 -15.28 -2.17 -17.65
C ALA A 153 -14.95 -0.71 -18.00
N ALA A 154 -15.73 0.24 -17.48
CA ALA A 154 -15.51 1.66 -17.72
C ALA A 154 -14.24 2.23 -17.03
N TRP A 155 -13.66 1.50 -16.07
CA TRP A 155 -12.45 1.84 -15.31
C TRP A 155 -11.21 1.08 -15.79
N ALA A 156 -11.37 0.15 -16.73
CA ALA A 156 -10.30 -0.71 -17.21
C ALA A 156 -9.94 -0.39 -18.67
N ASP A 157 -8.68 -0.62 -19.04
CA ASP A 157 -8.23 -0.58 -20.42
C ASP A 157 -8.70 -1.81 -21.22
N GLU A 158 -8.34 -1.87 -22.50
CA GLU A 158 -8.67 -2.99 -23.40
C GLU A 158 -8.13 -4.36 -22.92
N ARG A 159 -7.13 -4.35 -22.03
CA ARG A 159 -6.52 -5.54 -21.42
C ARG A 159 -7.15 -5.88 -20.07
N GLY A 160 -8.14 -5.11 -19.63
CA GLY A 160 -8.76 -5.27 -18.31
C GLY A 160 -7.89 -4.75 -17.15
N SER A 161 -6.89 -3.92 -17.44
CA SER A 161 -6.00 -3.33 -16.42
C SER A 161 -6.53 -1.98 -15.97
N VAL A 162 -6.36 -1.67 -14.69
CA VAL A 162 -6.78 -0.39 -14.10
C VAL A 162 -5.57 0.53 -13.99
N GLY A 163 -5.69 1.75 -14.51
CA GLY A 163 -4.72 2.81 -14.26
C GLY A 163 -4.87 3.36 -12.85
N VAL A 164 -3.77 3.61 -12.14
CA VAL A 164 -3.77 4.22 -10.80
C VAL A 164 -2.81 5.39 -10.72
N LEU A 165 -3.17 6.38 -9.92
CA LEU A 165 -2.29 7.41 -9.37
C LEU A 165 -1.83 6.96 -7.99
N LEU A 166 -0.53 7.09 -7.73
CA LEU A 166 0.11 6.73 -6.48
C LEU A 166 0.60 7.99 -5.77
N GLY A 167 0.51 8.02 -4.44
CA GLY A 167 1.05 9.12 -3.63
C GLY A 167 0.19 10.39 -3.61
N LEU A 168 -1.09 10.28 -3.95
CA LEU A 168 -2.05 11.38 -3.83
C LEU A 168 -2.22 11.76 -2.35
N ARG A 169 -1.53 12.83 -1.95
CA ARG A 169 -1.64 13.42 -0.62
C ARG A 169 -2.96 14.17 -0.48
N GLY A 170 -3.71 13.89 0.58
CA GLY A 170 -5.01 14.51 0.84
C GLY A 170 -5.79 13.79 1.95
N GLY A 171 -6.95 14.32 2.30
CA GLY A 171 -7.89 13.66 3.20
C GLY A 171 -7.46 13.59 4.66
N GLY A 172 -6.30 14.12 5.07
CA GLY A 172 -5.81 14.06 6.46
C GLY A 172 -5.17 12.73 6.85
N LEU A 173 -4.84 11.87 5.88
CA LEU A 173 -4.00 10.70 6.11
C LEU A 173 -2.54 11.11 6.36
N PRO A 174 -1.80 10.37 7.20
CA PRO A 174 -0.37 10.63 7.39
C PRO A 174 0.39 10.38 6.10
N GLU A 175 1.51 11.07 5.89
CA GLU A 175 2.35 10.86 4.71
C GLU A 175 3.48 9.85 4.98
N ARG A 176 3.82 9.64 6.25
CA ARG A 176 4.94 8.80 6.69
C ARG A 176 4.58 8.05 7.96
N LEU A 177 5.21 6.89 8.14
CA LEU A 177 5.16 6.10 9.37
C LEU A 177 6.56 6.07 9.98
N GLU A 178 6.67 6.42 11.26
CA GLU A 178 7.90 6.28 12.04
C GLU A 178 7.91 4.87 12.64
N LEU A 179 8.85 4.03 12.21
CA LEU A 179 8.99 2.65 12.70
C LEU A 179 10.28 2.50 13.51
N ALA A 180 10.35 1.48 14.37
CA ALA A 180 11.55 1.11 15.12
C ALA A 180 12.80 0.89 14.23
N THR A 181 12.59 0.62 12.93
CA THR A 181 13.66 0.45 11.92
C THR A 181 13.91 1.65 11.02
N GLY A 182 13.18 2.76 11.21
CA GLY A 182 13.28 3.99 10.44
C GLY A 182 11.98 4.38 9.73
N ASP A 183 11.98 5.56 9.12
CA ASP A 183 10.81 6.14 8.46
C ASP A 183 10.45 5.38 7.17
N VAL A 184 9.15 5.20 6.95
CA VAL A 184 8.59 4.67 5.71
C VAL A 184 7.49 5.58 5.17
N GLU A 185 7.32 5.58 3.85
CA GLU A 185 6.31 6.42 3.19
C GLU A 185 4.95 5.74 3.21
N LEU A 186 3.88 6.51 3.47
CA LEU A 186 2.52 6.06 3.21
C LEU A 186 2.07 6.53 1.84
N VAL A 187 1.82 5.58 0.94
CA VAL A 187 1.47 5.85 -0.45
C VAL A 187 0.01 5.51 -0.69
N SER A 188 -0.80 6.52 -0.97
CA SER A 188 -2.19 6.28 -1.39
C SER A 188 -2.27 5.70 -2.81
N VAL A 189 -3.25 4.85 -3.05
CA VAL A 189 -3.55 4.24 -4.35
C VAL A 189 -4.93 4.73 -4.80
N THR A 190 -4.97 5.54 -5.85
CA THR A 190 -6.20 6.14 -6.38
C THR A 190 -6.44 5.64 -7.81
N PRO A 191 -7.51 4.88 -8.09
CA PRO A 191 -7.81 4.47 -9.45
C PRO A 191 -8.19 5.67 -10.31
N LEU A 192 -7.74 5.62 -11.55
CA LEU A 192 -8.00 6.62 -12.58
C LEU A 192 -8.95 6.05 -13.63
N TRP A 193 -9.83 6.90 -14.16
CA TRP A 193 -10.52 6.60 -15.41
C TRP A 193 -9.50 6.42 -16.53
N PRO A 194 -9.78 5.63 -17.58
CA PRO A 194 -8.84 5.43 -18.68
C PRO A 194 -8.33 6.74 -19.31
N GLU A 195 -9.20 7.75 -19.45
CA GLU A 195 -8.84 9.07 -19.97
C GLU A 195 -7.96 9.87 -19.01
N GLU A 196 -8.20 9.77 -17.70
CA GLU A 196 -7.38 10.40 -16.67
C GLU A 196 -6.00 9.75 -16.60
N TYR A 197 -5.93 8.42 -16.71
CA TYR A 197 -4.66 7.69 -16.75
C TYR A 197 -3.85 8.06 -17.99
N ALA A 198 -4.51 8.12 -19.16
CA ALA A 198 -3.87 8.54 -20.40
C ALA A 198 -3.28 9.96 -20.28
N TRP A 199 -3.99 10.89 -19.63
CA TRP A 199 -3.51 12.24 -19.35
C TRP A 199 -2.34 12.25 -18.35
N ALA A 200 -2.52 11.61 -17.19
CA ALA A 200 -1.52 11.57 -16.11
C ALA A 200 -0.21 10.86 -16.51
N SER A 201 -0.26 10.01 -17.53
CA SER A 201 0.90 9.28 -18.05
C SER A 201 1.75 10.07 -19.04
N VAL A 202 1.32 11.26 -19.47
CA VAL A 202 2.04 12.08 -20.46
C VAL A 202 3.36 12.60 -19.90
N ASP A 203 3.30 13.34 -18.79
CA ASP A 203 4.45 13.90 -18.11
C ASP A 203 4.11 14.27 -16.65
N THR A 204 5.13 14.72 -15.90
CA THR A 204 4.98 15.12 -14.50
C THR A 204 4.00 16.28 -14.31
N THR A 205 3.92 17.24 -15.24
CA THR A 205 3.01 18.39 -15.13
C THR A 205 1.56 17.94 -15.27
N ALA A 206 1.28 17.12 -16.29
CA ALA A 206 -0.03 16.53 -16.51
C ALA A 206 -0.47 15.66 -15.33
N ARG A 207 0.46 14.91 -14.73
CA ARG A 207 0.21 14.11 -13.54
C ARG A 207 -0.15 14.95 -12.31
N GLU A 208 0.61 16.01 -12.04
CA GLU A 208 0.33 16.92 -10.92
C GLU A 208 -0.98 17.68 -11.12
N GLU A 209 -1.36 17.97 -12.36
CA GLU A 209 -2.66 18.55 -12.67
C GLU A 209 -3.81 17.59 -12.32
N ILE A 210 -3.71 16.32 -12.71
CA ILE A 210 -4.68 15.29 -12.31
C ILE A 210 -4.73 15.16 -10.79
N ALA A 211 -3.57 15.11 -10.13
CA ALA A 211 -3.50 15.06 -8.67
C ALA A 211 -4.19 16.26 -8.03
N SER A 212 -3.98 17.48 -8.55
CA SER A 212 -4.63 18.70 -8.06
C SER A 212 -6.15 18.63 -8.20
N ARG A 213 -6.66 18.20 -9.36
CA ARG A 213 -8.11 18.07 -9.59
C ARG A 213 -8.75 17.00 -8.71
N LEU A 214 -8.06 15.87 -8.50
CA LEU A 214 -8.52 14.81 -7.58
C LEU A 214 -8.56 15.29 -6.12
N ARG A 215 -7.57 16.08 -5.66
CA ARG A 215 -7.57 16.65 -4.30
C ARG A 215 -8.76 17.57 -4.02
N ALA A 216 -9.38 18.13 -5.06
CA ALA A 216 -10.57 18.95 -4.92
C ALA A 216 -11.87 18.14 -4.71
N LEU A 217 -11.83 16.82 -4.92
CA LEU A 217 -12.96 15.93 -4.67
C LEU A 217 -12.97 15.45 -3.20
N PRO A 218 -14.13 15.02 -2.68
CA PRO A 218 -14.21 14.32 -1.40
C PRO A 218 -13.31 13.09 -1.40
N HIS A 219 -12.42 13.00 -0.41
CA HIS A 219 -11.37 11.97 -0.34
C HIS A 219 -11.94 10.55 -0.20
N ASP A 220 -13.07 10.42 0.49
CA ASP A 220 -13.83 9.18 0.69
C ASP A 220 -14.52 8.68 -0.59
N GLU A 221 -14.64 9.51 -1.61
CA GLU A 221 -15.24 9.17 -2.91
C GLU A 221 -14.19 8.93 -4.00
N LEU A 222 -12.90 9.04 -3.69
CA LEU A 222 -11.81 8.89 -4.68
C LEU A 222 -11.71 7.48 -5.27
N VAL A 223 -12.15 6.48 -4.50
CA VAL A 223 -12.16 5.07 -4.89
C VAL A 223 -13.61 4.56 -4.89
N HIS A 224 -14.48 5.29 -5.61
CA HIS A 224 -15.90 4.96 -5.77
C HIS A 224 -16.26 4.88 -7.26
N THR A 225 -17.14 3.94 -7.64
CA THR A 225 -17.51 3.73 -9.06
C THR A 225 -18.22 4.93 -9.69
N ALA A 226 -18.86 5.75 -8.86
CA ALA A 226 -19.56 6.97 -9.26
C ALA A 226 -18.68 8.23 -9.23
N ARG A 227 -17.36 8.11 -8.95
CA ARG A 227 -16.46 9.27 -8.91
C ARG A 227 -16.51 10.00 -10.26
N PRO A 228 -16.78 11.32 -10.28
CA PRO A 228 -16.74 12.08 -11.52
C PRO A 228 -15.33 12.08 -12.11
N ARG A 229 -15.28 12.16 -13.44
CA ARG A 229 -14.03 12.35 -14.17
C ARG A 229 -13.48 13.74 -13.91
N VAL A 230 -12.16 13.87 -13.88
CA VAL A 230 -11.48 15.15 -13.73
C VAL A 230 -10.74 15.61 -14.99
N VAL A 231 -10.98 14.97 -16.14
CA VAL A 231 -10.49 15.39 -17.48
C VAL A 231 -11.65 15.68 -18.42
#